data_AF-A0A956KP73-F1
#
_entry.id   AF-A0A956KP73-F1
#
_cell.length_a   1.000
_cell.length_b   1.000
_cell.length_c   1.000
_cell.angle_alpha   90.00
_cell.angle_beta   90.00
_cell.angle_gamma   90.00
#
_symmetry.space_group_name_H-M   'P 1'
#
loop_
_entity.id
_entity.type
_entity.pdbx_description
1 polymer ?
#
loop_
_entity_poly.entity_id
_entity_poly.type
_entity_poly.pdbx_seq_one_letter_code
_entity_poly.pdbx_strand_id
1 'polypeptide(L)'
;CQEVCPYNGGLDRERRFAGAGLPVPAGGTRVIDLPRLATIGNNQHRQFVKDTALNRIPRRALRRNAILAIGNGEGPADPDERAAIDALLDSEDPQLAALAWRADRRRR
;
A
#
# COMPACT_ATOMS: atom_id res chain seq x y z
N CYS A 1 -3.78 -16.77 -0.16
CA CYS A 1 -4.10 -18.20 -0.38
C CYS A 1 -4.59 -18.49 -1.81
N GLN A 2 -5.18 -17.53 -2.54
CA GLN A 2 -5.69 -17.78 -3.89
C GLN A 2 -4.58 -18.12 -4.90
N GLU A 3 -3.42 -17.46 -4.82
CA GLU A 3 -2.28 -17.64 -5.75
C GLU A 3 -1.65 -19.04 -5.69
N VAL A 4 -1.75 -19.72 -4.55
CA VAL A 4 -1.18 -21.07 -4.34
C VAL A 4 -2.21 -22.19 -4.50
N CYS A 5 -3.48 -21.85 -4.75
CA CYS A 5 -4.56 -22.84 -4.89
C CYS A 5 -4.40 -23.59 -6.23
N PRO A 6 -4.33 -24.94 -6.23
CA PRO A 6 -4.21 -25.72 -7.47
C PRO A 6 -5.29 -25.40 -8.50
N TYR A 7 -6.53 -25.13 -8.06
CA TYR A 7 -7.64 -24.75 -8.93
C TYR A 7 -7.43 -23.41 -9.64
N ASN A 8 -6.69 -22.48 -9.04
CA ASN A 8 -6.32 -21.21 -9.67
C ASN A 8 -5.02 -21.30 -10.47
N GLY A 9 -4.33 -22.45 -10.43
CA GLY A 9 -3.13 -22.73 -11.23
C GLY A 9 -3.45 -23.21 -12.65
N GLY A 10 -2.41 -23.35 -13.47
CA GLY A 10 -2.46 -23.91 -14.82
C GLY A 10 -2.41 -22.88 -15.95
N LEU A 11 -1.96 -23.34 -17.14
CA LEU A 11 -1.79 -22.52 -18.34
C LEU A 11 -3.10 -21.92 -18.86
N ASP A 12 -4.25 -22.56 -18.58
CA ASP A 12 -5.58 -22.08 -18.97
C ASP A 12 -6.19 -21.07 -17.99
N ARG A 13 -5.42 -20.50 -17.06
CA ARG A 13 -5.93 -19.49 -16.11
C ARG A 13 -6.49 -18.28 -16.85
N GLU A 14 -5.72 -17.69 -17.76
CA GLU A 14 -6.14 -16.48 -18.48
C GLU A 14 -7.42 -16.69 -19.28
N ARG A 15 -7.58 -17.87 -19.91
CA ARG A 15 -8.79 -18.25 -20.64
C ARG A 15 -10.04 -18.26 -19.75
N ARG A 16 -9.91 -18.67 -18.49
CA ARG A 16 -11.02 -18.68 -17.51
C ARG A 16 -11.36 -17.30 -16.97
N PHE A 17 -10.41 -16.36 -17.00
CA PHE A 17 -10.61 -14.97 -16.56
C PHE A 17 -11.05 -14.03 -17.69
N ALA A 18 -11.05 -14.48 -18.95
CA ALA A 18 -11.45 -13.67 -20.09
C ALA A 18 -12.87 -13.12 -19.92
N GLY A 19 -12.99 -11.80 -19.83
CA GLY A 19 -14.28 -11.10 -19.67
C GLY A 19 -14.82 -11.00 -18.24
N ALA A 20 -14.16 -11.59 -17.24
CA ALA A 20 -14.58 -11.55 -15.83
C ALA A 20 -13.91 -10.42 -15.01
N GLY A 21 -13.09 -9.59 -15.65
CA GLY A 21 -12.39 -8.48 -15.01
C GLY A 21 -13.31 -7.30 -14.68
N LEU A 22 -13.00 -6.59 -13.59
CA LEU A 22 -13.59 -5.28 -13.35
C LEU A 22 -13.09 -4.27 -14.39
N PRO A 23 -13.92 -3.29 -14.79
CA PRO A 23 -13.47 -2.23 -15.68
C PRO A 23 -12.30 -1.45 -15.05
N VAL A 24 -11.40 -0.95 -15.90
CA VAL A 24 -10.33 -0.05 -15.44
C VAL A 24 -10.99 1.20 -14.86
N PRO A 25 -10.60 1.64 -13.65
CA PRO A 25 -11.14 2.85 -13.05
C PRO A 25 -10.92 4.08 -13.94
N ALA A 26 -11.82 5.05 -13.87
CA ALA A 26 -11.65 6.34 -14.53
C ALA A 26 -10.32 6.98 -14.08
N GLY A 27 -9.49 7.43 -15.04
CA GLY A 27 -8.14 7.93 -14.78
C GLY A 27 -7.04 6.86 -14.84
N GLY A 28 -7.36 5.62 -15.21
CA GLY A 28 -6.39 4.55 -15.46
C GLY A 28 -6.01 3.75 -14.23
N THR A 29 -5.03 2.86 -14.41
CA THR A 29 -4.48 2.05 -13.31
C THR A 29 -3.81 2.95 -12.29
N ARG A 30 -4.23 2.84 -11.02
CA ARG A 30 -3.61 3.58 -9.92
C ARG A 30 -2.21 3.02 -9.66
N VAL A 31 -1.20 3.87 -9.78
CA VAL A 31 0.17 3.54 -9.37
C VAL A 31 0.26 3.64 -7.85
N ILE A 32 0.80 2.59 -7.22
CA ILE A 32 1.02 2.55 -5.78
C ILE A 32 2.34 3.25 -5.47
N ASP A 33 2.26 4.31 -4.66
CA ASP A 33 3.38 5.09 -4.14
C ASP A 33 3.37 4.94 -2.61
N LEU A 34 4.26 4.10 -2.09
CA LEU A 34 4.28 3.75 -0.66
C LEU A 34 4.61 4.96 0.23
N PRO A 35 5.65 5.78 -0.05
CA PRO A 35 5.91 7.01 0.70
C PRO A 35 4.69 7.94 0.79
N ARG A 36 4.01 8.16 -0.33
CA ARG A 36 2.81 9.01 -0.38
C ARG A 36 1.65 8.40 0.39
N LEU A 37 1.47 7.07 0.33
CA LEU A 37 0.41 6.39 1.08
C LEU A 37 0.65 6.38 2.59
N ALA A 38 1.90 6.33 3.04
CA ALA A 38 2.27 6.39 4.46
C ALA A 38 1.92 7.76 5.09
N THR A 39 2.05 8.82 4.31
CA THR A 39 1.82 10.21 4.74
C THR A 39 0.48 10.79 4.26
N ILE A 40 -0.38 9.98 3.63
CA ILE A 40 -1.59 10.47 2.94
C ILE A 40 -2.56 11.26 3.84
N GLY A 41 -2.98 12.41 3.33
CA GLY A 41 -4.00 13.27 3.94
C GLY A 41 -5.44 12.77 3.72
N ASN A 42 -6.41 13.37 4.41
CA ASN A 42 -7.83 12.98 4.30
C ASN A 42 -8.38 13.13 2.88
N ASN A 43 -8.17 14.29 2.23
CA ASN A 43 -8.69 14.54 0.88
C ASN A 43 -8.01 13.65 -0.17
N GLN A 44 -6.70 13.49 -0.05
CA GLN A 44 -5.91 12.60 -0.92
C GLN A 44 -6.37 11.14 -0.75
N HIS A 45 -6.64 10.69 0.47
CA HIS A 45 -7.17 9.35 0.74
C HIS A 45 -8.53 9.15 0.06
N ARG A 46 -9.47 10.09 0.20
CA ARG A 46 -10.77 10.03 -0.46
C ARG A 46 -10.66 9.92 -1.97
N GLN A 47 -9.78 10.72 -2.59
CA GLN A 47 -9.53 10.65 -4.02
C GLN A 47 -8.90 9.31 -4.43
N PHE A 48 -7.91 8.84 -3.67
CA PHE A 48 -7.21 7.58 -3.94
C PHE A 48 -8.16 6.37 -3.93
N VAL A 49 -9.06 6.29 -2.94
CA VAL A 49 -9.97 5.13 -2.78
C VAL A 49 -11.28 5.26 -3.54
N LYS A 50 -11.57 6.42 -4.15
CA LYS A 50 -12.83 6.69 -4.86
C LYS A 50 -13.11 5.62 -5.92
N ASP A 51 -14.35 5.13 -6.01
CA ASP A 51 -14.75 4.14 -7.01
C ASP A 51 -13.92 2.83 -6.95
N THR A 52 -13.42 2.48 -5.76
CA THR A 52 -12.73 1.20 -5.50
C THR A 52 -13.30 0.51 -4.28
N ALA A 53 -13.07 -0.80 -4.17
CA ALA A 53 -13.35 -1.55 -2.94
C ALA A 53 -12.51 -1.09 -1.73
N LEU A 54 -11.42 -0.32 -1.94
CA LEU A 54 -10.58 0.21 -0.87
C LEU A 54 -11.27 1.32 -0.06
N ASN A 55 -12.40 1.85 -0.54
CA ASN A 55 -13.17 2.86 0.18
C ASN A 55 -13.68 2.37 1.55
N ARG A 56 -13.72 1.06 1.77
CA ARG A 56 -14.07 0.41 3.04
C ARG A 56 -12.93 0.42 4.06
N ILE A 57 -11.71 0.76 3.64
CA ILE A 57 -10.52 0.73 4.49
C ILE A 57 -10.28 2.12 5.10
N PRO A 58 -10.21 2.26 6.44
CA PRO A 58 -9.89 3.53 7.08
C PRO A 58 -8.51 4.05 6.67
N ARG A 59 -8.36 5.37 6.53
CA ARG A 59 -7.08 6.03 6.19
C ARG A 59 -5.91 5.55 7.05
N ARG A 60 -6.15 5.41 8.36
CA ARG A 60 -5.16 4.93 9.33
C ARG A 60 -4.60 3.55 8.95
N ALA A 61 -5.47 2.61 8.56
CA ALA A 61 -5.06 1.27 8.17
C ALA A 61 -4.23 1.28 6.87
N LEU A 62 -4.57 2.15 5.93
CA LEU A 62 -3.80 2.33 4.69
C LEU A 62 -2.38 2.87 5.00
N ARG A 63 -2.28 3.93 5.80
CA ARG A 63 -0.99 4.49 6.26
C ARG A 63 -0.14 3.45 6.96
N ARG A 64 -0.74 2.71 7.89
CA ARG A 64 -0.10 1.62 8.64
C ARG A 64 0.49 0.56 7.72
N ASN A 65 -0.28 0.13 6.72
CA ASN A 65 0.19 -0.89 5.77
C ASN A 65 1.34 -0.36 4.90
N ALA A 66 1.26 0.91 4.49
CA ALA A 66 2.31 1.53 3.67
C ALA A 66 3.64 1.63 4.42
N ILE A 67 3.66 2.14 5.67
CA ILE A 67 4.90 2.21 6.46
C ILE A 67 5.44 0.81 6.81
N LEU A 68 4.56 -0.17 7.01
CA LEU A 68 4.97 -1.56 7.20
C LEU A 68 5.62 -2.13 5.94
N ALA A 69 5.09 -1.82 4.75
CA ALA A 69 5.65 -2.26 3.48
C ALA A 69 7.03 -1.62 3.23
N ILE A 70 7.19 -0.31 3.45
CA ILE A 70 8.49 0.38 3.39
C ILE A 70 9.50 -0.32 4.30
N GLY A 71 9.12 -0.59 5.56
CA GLY A 71 9.99 -1.28 6.51
C GLY A 71 10.33 -2.72 6.13
N ASN A 72 9.55 -3.38 5.26
CA ASN A 72 9.83 -4.72 4.76
C ASN A 72 10.70 -4.74 3.50
N GLY A 73 10.96 -3.58 2.88
CA GLY A 73 11.88 -3.47 1.73
C GLY A 73 13.32 -3.88 2.06
N GLU A 74 14.11 -4.19 1.03
CA GLU A 74 15.52 -4.61 1.15
C GLU A 74 16.51 -3.48 0.82
N GLY A 75 17.59 -3.38 1.60
CA GLY A 75 18.59 -2.32 1.49
C GLY A 75 18.19 -1.01 2.19
N PRO A 76 18.96 0.07 1.96
CA PRO A 76 18.64 1.39 2.47
C PRO A 76 17.34 1.94 1.87
N ALA A 77 16.62 2.74 2.65
CA ALA A 77 15.48 3.52 2.16
C ALA A 77 15.93 4.54 1.11
N ASP A 78 15.17 4.68 0.03
CA ASP A 78 15.35 5.78 -0.91
C ASP A 78 14.97 7.14 -0.25
N PRO A 79 15.24 8.30 -0.90
CA PRO A 79 14.97 9.60 -0.30
C PRO A 79 13.50 9.85 0.06
N ASP A 80 12.55 9.34 -0.73
CA ASP A 80 11.12 9.55 -0.50
C ASP A 80 10.63 8.66 0.64
N GLU A 81 11.07 7.40 0.66
CA GLU A 81 10.84 6.48 1.78
C GLU A 81 11.43 7.01 3.09
N ARG A 82 12.64 7.57 3.03
CA ARG A 82 13.29 8.19 4.20
C ARG A 82 12.45 9.34 4.73
N ALA A 83 12.04 10.26 3.85
CA ALA A 83 11.19 11.38 4.24
C ALA A 83 9.87 10.92 4.86
N ALA A 84 9.26 9.85 4.34
CA ALA A 84 8.04 9.29 4.89
C ALA A 84 8.25 8.61 6.26
N ILE A 85 9.38 7.92 6.47
CA ILE A 85 9.77 7.35 7.77
C ILE A 85 9.94 8.47 8.79
N ASP A 86 10.74 9.49 8.46
CA ASP A 86 11.08 10.58 9.37
C ASP A 86 9.82 11.37 9.78
N ALA A 87 8.91 11.62 8.83
CA ALA A 87 7.64 12.30 9.09
C ALA A 87 6.70 11.53 10.05
N LEU A 88 6.94 10.24 10.28
CA LEU A 88 6.11 9.39 11.13
C LEU A 88 6.77 9.01 12.46
N LEU A 89 8.06 9.31 12.67
CA LEU A 89 8.76 8.99 13.92
C LEU A 89 8.08 9.61 15.15
N ASP A 90 7.64 10.87 15.02
CA ASP A 90 6.97 11.63 16.08
C ASP A 90 5.44 11.69 15.89
N SER A 91 4.87 10.72 15.17
CA SER A 91 3.43 10.64 14.95
C SER A 91 2.65 10.52 16.26
N GLU A 92 1.61 11.34 16.44
CA GLU A 92 0.65 11.24 17.57
C GLU A 92 -0.06 9.88 17.63
N ASP A 93 -0.15 9.18 16.49
CA ASP A 93 -0.60 7.79 16.46
C ASP A 93 0.55 6.86 16.86
N PRO A 94 0.51 6.24 18.06
CA PRO A 94 1.62 5.44 18.58
C PRO A 94 1.91 4.20 17.72
N GLN A 95 0.92 3.69 16.98
CA GLN A 95 1.13 2.57 16.08
C GLN A 95 1.96 2.97 14.86
N LEU A 96 1.74 4.17 14.32
CA LEU A 96 2.53 4.67 13.19
C LEU A 96 3.94 5.02 13.63
N ALA A 97 4.12 5.64 14.80
CA ALA A 97 5.43 5.94 15.38
C ALA A 97 6.27 4.66 15.59
N ALA A 98 5.68 3.62 16.19
CA ALA A 98 6.36 2.34 16.40
C ALA A 98 6.79 1.66 15.08
N LEU A 99 5.93 1.73 14.04
CA LEU A 99 6.25 1.19 12.73
C LEU A 99 7.33 2.00 12.01
N ALA A 100 7.30 3.33 12.10
CA ALA A 100 8.32 4.21 11.57
C ALA A 100 9.68 3.95 12.21
N TRP A 101 9.72 3.81 13.53
CA TRP A 101 10.94 3.44 14.25
C TRP A 101 11.50 2.08 13.80
N ARG A 102 10.62 1.07 13.63
CA ARG A 102 11.04 -0.24 13.08
C ARG A 102 11.60 -0.09 11.66
N ALA A 103 10.93 0.70 10.81
CA ALA A 103 11.35 0.92 9.43
C ALA A 103 12.72 1.63 9.38
N ASP A 104 12.92 2.70 10.17
CA ASP A 104 14.20 3.40 10.29
C ASP A 104 15.34 2.43 10.63
N ARG A 105 15.17 1.60 11.67
CA ARG A 105 16.19 0.63 12.07
C ARG A 105 16.53 -0.39 10.99
N ARG A 106 15.56 -0.78 10.16
CA ARG A 106 15.73 -1.85 9.16
C ARG A 106 16.24 -1.34 7.81
N ARG A 107 15.98 -0.08 7.51
CA ARG A 107 16.23 0.55 6.20
C ARG A 107 17.30 1.65 6.26
N ARG A 108 18.08 1.71 7.35
CA ARG A 108 19.22 2.64 7.51
C ARG A 108 20.28 2.44 6.44
#